data_AF-X1ANA2-F1
#
_entry.id   AF-X1ANA2-F1
#
_cell.length_a   1.000
_cell.length_b   1.000
_cell.length_c   1.000
_cell.angle_alpha   90.00
_cell.angle_beta   90.00
_cell.angle_gamma   90.00
#
_symmetry.space_group_name_H-M   'P 1'
#
loop_
_entity.id
_entity.type
_entity.pdbx_description
1 polymer ?
#
loop_
_entity_poly.entity_id
_entity_poly.type
_entity_poly.pdbx_seq_one_letter_code
_entity_poly.pdbx_strand_id
1 'polypeptide(L)' 'NLKLLIRSHECFPEGYRWFFHNHLLSIFSSANYRGINAPNPASYAIIKNDEIILKLLEL' A
#
# COMPACT_ATOMS: atom_id res chain seq x y z
N ASN A 1 -19.45 -13.75 0.36
CA ASN A 1 -19.19 -12.90 1.54
C ASN A 1 -17.75 -12.42 1.45
N LEU A 2 -17.51 -11.12 1.27
CA LEU A 2 -16.15 -10.56 1.12
C LEU A 2 -15.62 -10.13 2.49
N LYS A 3 -14.37 -10.47 2.80
CA LYS A 3 -13.72 -10.15 4.08
C LYS A 3 -12.78 -8.94 3.99
N LEU A 4 -12.31 -8.62 2.79
CA LEU A 4 -11.24 -7.67 2.57
C LEU A 4 -11.35 -7.05 1.19
N LEU A 5 -11.03 -5.76 1.09
CA LEU A 5 -10.78 -5.07 -0.17
C LEU A 5 -9.33 -4.57 -0.22
N ILE A 6 -8.64 -4.83 -1.33
CA ILE A 6 -7.31 -4.26 -1.61
C ILE A 6 -7.46 -3.35 -2.82
N ARG A 7 -7.00 -2.11 -2.72
CA ARG A 7 -7.05 -1.12 -3.80
C ARG A 7 -5.75 -0.32 -3.89
N SER A 8 -5.65 0.54 -4.89
CA SER A 8 -4.57 1.52 -5.04
C SER A 8 -5.12 2.94 -5.17
N HIS A 9 -4.84 3.64 -6.29
CA HIS A 9 -5.32 4.97 -6.68
C HIS A 9 -4.74 6.16 -5.90
N GLU A 10 -4.61 6.09 -4.58
CA GLU A 10 -4.15 7.21 -3.74
C GLU A 10 -2.71 7.03 -3.25
N CYS A 11 -1.93 8.11 -3.27
CA CYS A 11 -0.56 8.14 -2.76
C CYS A 11 -0.56 8.47 -1.27
N PHE A 12 0.15 7.65 -0.48
CA PHE A 12 0.32 7.82 0.95
C PHE A 12 1.81 8.09 1.28
N PRO A 13 2.12 9.02 2.19
CA PRO A 13 3.49 9.25 2.66
C PRO A 13 4.18 7.99 3.21
N GLU A 14 3.41 7.06 3.76
CA GLU A 14 3.87 5.77 4.27
C GLU A 14 3.82 4.62 3.24
N GLY A 15 3.39 4.89 1.99
CA GLY A 15 3.34 3.92 0.89
C GLY A 15 2.08 3.06 0.82
N TYR A 16 1.53 2.66 1.97
CA TYR A 16 0.25 1.93 2.05
C TYR A 16 -0.51 2.32 3.32
N ARG A 17 -1.83 2.11 3.35
CA ARG A 17 -2.64 2.40 4.54
C ARG A 17 -3.78 1.39 4.71
N TRP A 18 -4.01 1.00 5.96
CA TRP A 18 -5.19 0.25 6.38
C TRP A 18 -6.32 1.18 6.80
N PHE A 19 -7.54 0.85 6.39
CA PHE A 19 -8.77 1.54 6.76
C PHE A 19 -9.82 0.55 7.28
N PHE A 20 -10.86 1.10 7.90
CA PHE A 20 -12.06 0.37 8.32
C PHE A 20 -11.73 -0.87 9.15
N HIS A 21 -10.92 -0.74 10.20
CA HIS A 21 -10.49 -1.87 11.05
C HIS A 21 -9.84 -3.01 10.26
N ASN A 22 -8.91 -2.66 9.37
CA ASN A 22 -8.17 -3.58 8.50
C ASN A 22 -9.03 -4.35 7.47
N HIS A 23 -10.21 -3.85 7.13
CA HIS A 23 -11.03 -4.41 6.05
C HIS A 23 -10.72 -3.80 4.67
N LEU A 24 -9.94 -2.71 4.63
CA LEU A 24 -9.46 -2.11 3.38
C LEU A 24 -7.97 -1.80 3.45
N LEU A 25 -7.20 -2.38 2.52
CA LEU A 25 -5.81 -2.03 2.28
C LEU A 25 -5.70 -1.15 1.03
N SER A 26 -5.10 0.03 1.15
CA SER A 26 -4.67 0.83 0.00
C SER A 26 -3.16 0.72 -0.18
N ILE A 27 -2.70 0.34 -1.37
CA ILE A 27 -1.29 0.17 -1.74
C ILE A 27 -0.91 1.17 -2.82
N PHE A 28 0.26 1.82 -2.68
CA PHE A 28 0.82 2.68 -3.71
C PHE A 28 2.23 2.20 -4.11
N SER A 29 2.46 1.96 -5.39
CA SER A 29 3.69 1.29 -5.89
C SER A 29 4.61 2.19 -6.72
N SER A 30 4.41 3.51 -6.68
CA SER A 30 5.26 4.49 -7.37
C SER A 30 6.03 5.30 -6.35
N ALA A 31 7.31 4.99 -6.14
CA ALA A 31 8.16 5.76 -5.23
C ALA A 31 8.54 7.10 -5.87
N ASN A 32 8.72 8.13 -5.04
CA ASN A 32 9.02 9.49 -5.49
C ASN A 32 8.05 9.99 -6.58
N TYR A 33 6.77 9.63 -6.48
CA TYR A 33 5.75 9.91 -7.50
C TYR A 33 5.62 11.41 -7.82
N ARG A 34 5.80 12.27 -6.80
CA ARG A 34 5.77 13.73 -6.94
C ARG A 34 7.16 14.35 -7.13
N GLY A 35 8.18 13.53 -7.37
CA GLY A 35 9.58 13.95 -7.49
C GLY A 35 10.29 14.14 -6.14
N ILE A 36 11.56 14.53 -6.23
CA ILE A 36 12.49 14.57 -5.08
C ILE A 36 12.09 15.56 -3.97
N ASN A 37 11.29 16.58 -4.30
CA ASN A 37 10.84 17.60 -3.35
C ASN A 37 9.64 17.14 -2.49
N ALA A 38 9.01 16.01 -2.84
CA ALA A 38 7.91 15.41 -2.11
C ALA A 38 7.97 13.88 -2.23
N PRO A 39 9.00 13.24 -1.62
CA PRO A 39 9.23 11.82 -1.77
C PRO A 39 8.13 11.00 -1.07
N ASN A 40 7.86 9.82 -1.62
CA ASN A 40 7.03 8.80 -0.99
C ASN A 40 7.65 7.43 -1.29
N PRO A 41 7.49 6.44 -0.41
CA PRO A 41 7.91 5.08 -0.70
C PRO A 41 6.94 4.40 -1.67
N ALA A 42 7.42 3.36 -2.35
CA ALA A 42 6.58 2.39 -3.01
C ALA A 42 6.31 1.22 -2.07
N SER A 43 5.19 0.54 -2.26
CA SER A 43 4.83 -0.66 -1.52
C SER A 43 4.17 -1.70 -2.42
N TYR A 44 4.19 -2.95 -1.96
CA TYR A 44 3.46 -4.06 -2.54
C TYR A 44 3.00 -5.02 -1.43
N ALA A 45 2.03 -5.86 -1.74
CA ALA A 45 1.56 -6.91 -0.85
C ALA A 45 1.77 -8.28 -1.50
N ILE A 46 2.28 -9.23 -0.73
CA ILE A 46 2.28 -10.64 -1.08
C ILE A 46 1.10 -11.27 -0.35
N ILE A 47 0.22 -11.95 -1.10
CA ILE A 47 -0.92 -12.68 -0.56
C ILE A 47 -0.56 -14.16 -0.61
N LYS A 48 -0.58 -14.82 0.56
CA LYS A 48 -0.34 -16.26 0.67
C LYS A 48 -1.39 -16.85 1.59
N ASN A 49 -2.29 -17.66 1.03
CA ASN A 49 -3.48 -18.15 1.72
C ASN A 49 -4.30 -16.96 2.28
N ASP A 50 -4.55 -16.94 3.58
CA ASP A 50 -5.27 -15.87 4.28
C ASP A 50 -4.34 -14.79 4.88
N GLU A 51 -3.03 -14.86 4.60
CA GLU A 51 -2.04 -13.90 5.10
C GLU A 51 -1.68 -12.85 4.05
N ILE A 52 -1.51 -11.62 4.53
CA ILE A 52 -1.06 -10.47 3.73
C ILE A 52 0.24 -9.97 4.31
N ILE A 53 1.29 -10.06 3.50
CA ILE A 53 2.63 -9.61 3.87
C ILE A 53 2.90 -8.32 3.12
N LEU A 54 2.93 -7.20 3.86
CA LEU A 54 3.22 -5.88 3.31
C LEU A 54 4.72 -5.65 3.22
N LYS A 55 5.14 -5.06 2.10
CA LYS A 55 6.53 -4.69 1.85
C LYS A 55 6.61 -3.26 1.35
N LEU A 56 7.49 -2.49 1.97
CA LEU A 56 7.95 -1.21 1.45
C LEU A 56 9.19 -1.47 0.59
N LEU A 57 9.29 -0.76 -0.53
CA LEU A 57 10.54 -0.62 -1.25
C LEU A 57 11.27 0.61 -0.70
N GLU A 58 12.46 0.38 -0.19
CA GLU A 58 13.49 1.41 -0.10
C GLU A 58 14.19 1.45 -1.46
N LEU A 59 14.21 2.63 -2.09
CA LEU A 59 14.92 2.90 -3.33
C LEU A 59 16.23 3.65 -3.06
#